data_AF-A0A560X9E9-F1
#
_entry.id   AF-A0A560X9E9-F1
#
_cell.length_a   1.000
_cell.length_b   1.000
_cell.length_c   1.000
_cell.angle_alpha   90.00
_cell.angle_beta   90.00
_cell.angle_gamma   90.00
#
_symmetry.space_group_name_H-M   'P 1'
#
loop_
_entity.id
_entity.type
_entity.pdbx_description
1 polymer ?
#
loop_
_entity_poly.entity_id
_entity_poly.type
_entity_poly.pdbx_seq_one_letter_code
_entity_poly.pdbx_strand_id
1 'polypeptide(L)'
;MSVFTGIKAEPEVDRSPIDLARVALEAIDVTPHVERRDSLKRSIDAKKAALERAQERLQSVNERIRDKREPDGVSIALALMEGADLPPPPTALEEEKEQLLLGIRELNRQVNDAHLLLRRPWDGLKKEITEAMAPVVHDIELQAQEITESIELLYAKTEALRRIVQTGPIDGVWQLMGELVIATRESRYVNSRVRFPVDPEILALNPLEPFKAMQARIPDEIDTPNPSWLRL
;
A
#
# COMPACT_ATOMS: atom_id res chain seq x y z
N MET A 1 -13.14 -65.43 -8.86
CA MET A 1 -11.89 -64.94 -8.24
C MET A 1 -11.64 -63.54 -8.78
N SER A 2 -12.03 -62.50 -8.05
CA SER A 2 -11.81 -61.10 -8.45
C SER A 2 -10.49 -60.61 -7.89
N VAL A 3 -9.65 -60.11 -8.78
CA VAL A 3 -8.37 -59.47 -8.48
C VAL A 3 -8.65 -58.05 -7.99
N PHE A 4 -8.44 -57.78 -6.70
CA PHE A 4 -8.38 -56.43 -6.17
C PHE A 4 -7.00 -55.85 -6.48
N THR A 5 -6.94 -54.99 -7.49
CA THR A 5 -5.77 -54.13 -7.73
C THR A 5 -5.71 -53.08 -6.62
N GLY A 6 -4.74 -53.24 -5.72
CA GLY A 6 -4.36 -52.22 -4.76
C GLY A 6 -3.84 -51.00 -5.51
N ILE A 7 -4.64 -49.95 -5.54
CA ILE A 7 -4.17 -48.60 -5.86
C ILE A 7 -3.26 -48.21 -4.68
N LYS A 8 -1.94 -48.28 -4.89
CA LYS A 8 -0.99 -47.60 -4.01
C LYS A 8 -1.31 -46.12 -4.11
N ALA A 9 -1.90 -45.56 -3.07
CA ALA A 9 -1.80 -44.12 -2.84
C ALA A 9 -0.30 -43.80 -2.78
N GLU A 10 0.15 -42.92 -3.69
CA GLU A 10 1.47 -42.32 -3.59
C GLU A 10 1.56 -41.63 -2.22
N PRO A 11 2.68 -41.74 -1.50
CA PRO A 11 2.82 -41.03 -0.24
C PRO A 11 2.74 -39.53 -0.54
N GLU A 12 1.73 -38.85 0.04
CA GLU A 12 1.78 -37.39 0.19
C GLU A 12 3.13 -37.10 0.86
N VAL A 13 4.05 -36.55 0.07
CA VAL A 13 5.30 -36.01 0.62
C VAL A 13 4.85 -34.87 1.52
N ASP A 14 4.90 -35.10 2.82
CA ASP A 14 4.60 -34.11 3.85
C ASP A 14 5.63 -32.99 3.70
N ARG A 15 5.29 -31.97 2.90
CA ARG A 15 6.17 -30.85 2.58
C ARG A 15 6.19 -29.93 3.78
N SER A 16 7.37 -29.48 4.19
CA SER A 16 7.53 -28.46 5.22
C SER A 16 6.61 -27.26 4.94
N PRO A 17 6.02 -26.61 5.96
CA PRO A 17 5.25 -25.38 5.79
C PRO A 17 5.99 -24.31 4.97
N ILE A 18 7.32 -24.25 5.12
CA ILE A 18 8.19 -23.34 4.35
C ILE A 18 8.25 -23.72 2.87
N ASP A 19 8.31 -25.02 2.56
CA ASP A 19 8.30 -25.49 1.17
C ASP A 19 6.94 -25.29 0.51
N LEU A 20 5.85 -25.47 1.26
CA LEU A 20 4.50 -25.15 0.80
C LEU A 20 4.36 -23.65 0.49
N ALA A 21 4.84 -22.80 1.38
CA ALA A 21 4.85 -21.35 1.16
C ALA A 21 5.74 -20.95 -0.02
N ARG A 22 6.93 -21.55 -0.15
CA ARG A 22 7.83 -21.32 -1.29
C ARG A 22 7.15 -21.64 -2.61
N VAL A 23 6.57 -22.82 -2.74
CA VAL A 23 5.87 -23.25 -3.97
C VAL A 23 4.69 -22.34 -4.28
N ALA A 24 3.91 -21.95 -3.26
CA ALA A 24 2.79 -21.04 -3.44
C ALA A 24 3.26 -19.64 -3.89
N LEU A 25 4.32 -19.11 -3.30
CA LEU A 25 4.92 -17.82 -3.67
C LEU A 25 5.51 -17.84 -5.08
N GLU A 26 6.19 -18.93 -5.47
CA GLU A 26 6.72 -19.11 -6.82
C GLU A 26 5.62 -19.22 -7.88
N ALA A 27 4.42 -19.65 -7.51
CA ALA A 27 3.26 -19.73 -8.39
C ALA A 27 2.53 -18.39 -8.58
N ILE A 28 2.84 -17.36 -7.79
CA ILE A 28 2.22 -16.04 -7.94
C ILE A 28 2.73 -15.37 -9.21
N ASP A 29 1.82 -15.15 -10.17
CA ASP A 29 2.11 -14.32 -11.34
C ASP A 29 2.07 -12.84 -10.96
N VAL A 30 3.25 -12.23 -10.91
CA VAL A 30 3.42 -10.81 -10.56
C VAL A 30 3.07 -9.89 -11.75
N THR A 31 3.05 -10.42 -12.98
CA THR A 31 2.90 -9.64 -14.22
C THR A 31 1.67 -8.72 -14.20
N PRO A 32 0.47 -9.19 -13.82
CA PRO A 32 -0.73 -8.34 -13.80
C PRO A 32 -0.61 -7.18 -12.81
N HIS A 33 0.07 -7.38 -11.69
CA HIS A 33 0.28 -6.34 -10.66
C HIS A 33 1.25 -5.26 -11.17
N VAL A 34 2.32 -5.68 -11.85
CA VAL A 34 3.30 -4.78 -12.48
C VAL A 34 2.67 -4.01 -13.64
N GLU A 35 1.95 -4.68 -14.53
CA GLU A 35 1.25 -4.06 -15.65
C GLU A 35 0.19 -3.06 -15.18
N ARG A 36 -0.56 -3.41 -14.13
CA ARG A 36 -1.52 -2.49 -13.52
C ARG A 36 -0.84 -1.22 -13.03
N ARG A 37 0.25 -1.36 -12.26
CA ARG A 37 1.06 -0.22 -11.77
C ARG A 37 1.54 0.64 -12.93
N ASP A 38 2.11 0.03 -13.97
CA ASP A 38 2.69 0.76 -15.10
C ASP A 38 1.61 1.42 -15.96
N SER A 39 0.45 0.79 -16.11
CA SER A 39 -0.71 1.40 -16.78
C SER A 39 -1.22 2.64 -16.03
N LEU A 40 -1.24 2.59 -14.69
CA LEU A 40 -1.62 3.73 -13.86
C LEU A 40 -0.60 4.87 -13.99
N LYS A 41 0.71 4.57 -14.00
CA LYS A 41 1.76 5.57 -14.25
C LYS A 41 1.57 6.25 -15.61
N ARG A 42 1.46 5.47 -16.68
CA ARG A 42 1.23 6.00 -18.04
C ARG A 42 -0.05 6.85 -18.13
N SER A 43 -1.12 6.43 -17.46
CA SER A 43 -2.37 7.19 -17.40
C SER A 43 -2.20 8.53 -16.69
N ILE A 44 -1.46 8.57 -15.59
CA ILE A 44 -1.14 9.81 -14.86
C ILE A 44 -0.30 10.73 -15.74
N ASP A 45 0.75 10.22 -16.38
CA ASP A 45 1.64 11.00 -17.24
C ASP A 45 0.87 11.62 -18.41
N ALA A 46 -0.02 10.84 -19.05
CA ALA A 46 -0.88 11.34 -20.12
C ALA A 46 -1.83 12.46 -19.65
N LYS A 47 -2.37 12.36 -18.43
CA LYS A 47 -3.24 13.40 -17.85
C LYS A 47 -2.45 14.65 -17.46
N LYS A 48 -1.22 14.51 -16.93
CA LYS A 48 -0.31 15.63 -16.66
C LYS A 48 0.05 16.38 -17.95
N ALA A 49 0.40 15.65 -19.02
CA ALA A 49 0.67 16.25 -20.33
C ALA A 49 -0.58 16.93 -20.95
N ALA A 50 -1.79 16.43 -20.67
CA ALA A 50 -3.02 17.11 -21.07
C ALA A 50 -3.26 18.40 -20.26
N LEU A 51 -2.94 18.37 -18.97
CA LEU A 51 -3.04 19.52 -18.09
C LEU A 51 -2.06 20.63 -18.47
N GLU A 52 -0.80 20.30 -18.77
CA GLU A 52 0.19 21.25 -19.27
C GLU A 52 -0.30 21.94 -20.56
N ARG A 53 -0.78 21.18 -21.54
CA ARG A 53 -1.36 21.73 -22.78
C ARG A 53 -2.57 22.63 -22.51
N ALA A 54 -3.43 22.26 -21.57
CA ALA A 54 -4.60 23.06 -21.20
C ALA A 54 -4.18 24.39 -20.53
N GLN A 55 -3.14 24.37 -19.69
CA GLN A 55 -2.59 25.56 -19.06
C GLN A 55 -1.91 26.49 -20.08
N GLU A 56 -1.14 25.96 -21.02
CA GLU A 56 -0.56 26.73 -22.13
C GLU A 56 -1.65 27.39 -22.98
N ARG A 57 -2.74 26.66 -23.27
CA ARG A 57 -3.88 27.22 -24.01
C ARG A 57 -4.58 28.30 -23.21
N LEU A 58 -4.80 28.11 -21.91
CA LEU A 58 -5.39 29.11 -21.03
C LEU A 58 -4.55 30.39 -20.98
N GLN A 59 -3.23 30.27 -20.92
CA GLN A 59 -2.32 31.41 -20.98
C GLN A 59 -2.47 32.17 -22.31
N SER A 60 -2.46 31.46 -23.44
CA SER A 60 -2.69 32.06 -24.77
C SER A 60 -4.06 32.75 -24.89
N VAL A 61 -5.12 32.16 -24.35
CA VAL A 61 -6.46 32.78 -24.33
C VAL A 61 -6.47 34.04 -23.47
N ASN A 62 -5.82 34.02 -22.30
CA ASN A 62 -5.71 35.21 -21.44
C ASN A 62 -4.91 36.34 -22.12
N GLU A 63 -3.83 36.01 -22.83
CA GLU A 63 -3.07 36.96 -23.65
C GLU A 63 -3.95 37.57 -24.75
N ARG A 64 -4.69 36.75 -25.51
CA ARG A 64 -5.62 37.23 -26.55
C ARG A 64 -6.76 38.08 -26.00
N ILE A 65 -7.27 37.76 -24.81
CA ILE A 65 -8.26 38.59 -24.12
C ILE A 65 -7.63 39.93 -23.74
N ARG A 66 -6.40 39.93 -23.21
CA ARG A 66 -5.67 41.16 -22.88
C ARG A 66 -5.41 42.02 -24.11
N ASP A 67 -4.91 41.45 -25.20
CA ASP A 67 -4.60 42.15 -26.45
C ASP A 67 -5.87 42.71 -27.10
N LYS A 68 -7.00 41.99 -27.05
CA LYS A 68 -8.29 42.52 -27.52
C LYS A 68 -8.94 43.52 -26.55
N ARG A 69 -8.49 43.53 -25.30
CA ARG A 69 -8.84 44.55 -24.31
C ARG A 69 -7.91 45.76 -24.39
N GLU A 70 -6.79 45.72 -25.14
CA GLU A 70 -6.07 46.94 -25.53
C GLU A 70 -6.98 47.69 -26.50
N PRO A 71 -7.55 48.81 -26.05
CA PRO A 71 -8.61 49.43 -26.81
C PRO A 71 -7.99 50.26 -27.94
N ASP A 72 -8.42 50.04 -29.18
CA ASP A 72 -8.03 50.89 -30.30
C ASP A 72 -8.47 52.32 -29.97
N GLY A 73 -7.51 53.24 -29.87
CA GLY A 73 -7.76 54.62 -29.44
C GLY A 73 -8.84 55.32 -30.27
N VAL A 74 -9.04 54.87 -31.52
CA VAL A 74 -10.13 55.33 -32.40
C VAL A 74 -11.50 54.87 -31.89
N SER A 75 -11.63 53.61 -31.50
CA SER A 75 -12.89 53.04 -30.99
C SER A 75 -13.29 53.58 -29.61
N ILE A 76 -12.33 53.90 -28.75
CA ILE A 76 -12.60 54.60 -27.48
C ILE A 76 -13.02 56.04 -27.74
N ALA A 77 -12.31 56.75 -28.63
CA ALA A 77 -12.64 58.12 -28.96
C ALA A 77 -14.07 58.22 -29.52
N LEU A 78 -14.48 57.27 -30.37
CA LEU A 78 -15.85 57.15 -30.88
C LEU A 78 -16.86 56.84 -29.76
N ALA A 79 -16.60 55.85 -28.90
CA ALA A 79 -17.51 55.51 -27.80
C ALA A 79 -17.67 56.65 -26.78
N LEU A 80 -16.59 57.36 -26.46
CA LEU A 80 -16.60 58.54 -25.59
C LEU A 80 -17.30 59.74 -26.23
N MET A 81 -17.21 59.91 -27.55
CA MET A 81 -17.94 60.97 -28.28
C MET A 81 -19.45 60.69 -28.37
N GLU A 82 -19.85 59.42 -28.45
CA GLU A 82 -21.26 59.01 -28.56
C GLU A 82 -21.94 58.76 -27.20
N GLY A 83 -21.18 58.86 -26.09
CA GLY A 83 -21.71 58.62 -24.74
C GLY A 83 -22.07 57.17 -24.45
N ALA A 84 -21.48 56.22 -25.20
CA ALA A 84 -21.74 54.79 -25.09
C ALA A 84 -20.70 54.09 -24.20
N ASP A 85 -21.12 53.02 -23.53
CA ASP A 85 -20.21 52.14 -22.80
C ASP A 85 -19.20 51.48 -23.75
N LEU A 86 -18.00 51.20 -23.23
CA LEU A 86 -16.93 50.53 -23.99
C LEU A 86 -17.43 49.20 -24.57
N PRO A 87 -16.99 48.81 -25.79
CA PRO A 87 -17.43 47.58 -26.43
C PRO A 87 -17.10 46.36 -25.53
N PRO A 88 -18.09 45.47 -25.30
CA PRO A 88 -17.87 44.30 -24.46
C PRO A 88 -16.81 43.38 -25.08
N PRO A 89 -16.08 42.60 -24.26
CA PRO A 89 -15.12 41.62 -24.75
C PRO A 89 -15.80 40.58 -25.65
N PRO A 90 -15.05 39.88 -26.52
CA PRO A 90 -15.61 38.82 -27.34
C PRO A 90 -16.05 37.66 -26.44
N THR A 91 -17.36 37.46 -26.30
CA THR A 91 -17.99 36.41 -25.47
C THR A 91 -17.40 35.02 -25.71
N ALA A 92 -17.07 34.69 -26.96
CA ALA A 92 -16.48 33.40 -27.32
C ALA A 92 -15.12 33.10 -26.64
N LEU A 93 -14.29 34.10 -26.36
CA LEU A 93 -13.00 33.87 -25.67
C LEU A 93 -13.19 33.70 -24.16
N GLU A 94 -14.19 34.36 -23.58
CA GLU A 94 -14.53 34.21 -22.17
C GLU A 94 -15.18 32.84 -21.91
N GLU A 95 -16.04 32.38 -22.82
CA GLU A 95 -16.59 31.01 -22.82
C GLU A 95 -15.48 29.94 -22.96
N GLU A 96 -14.54 30.12 -23.89
CA GLU A 96 -13.38 29.21 -24.04
C GLU A 96 -12.55 29.14 -22.75
N LYS A 97 -12.32 30.28 -22.10
CA LYS A 97 -11.60 30.35 -20.82
C LYS A 97 -12.33 29.58 -19.72
N GLU A 98 -13.64 29.76 -19.57
CA GLU A 98 -14.42 29.03 -18.56
C GLU A 98 -14.40 27.52 -18.80
N GLN A 99 -14.54 27.08 -20.05
CA GLN A 99 -14.44 25.68 -20.43
C GLN A 99 -13.06 25.09 -20.11
N LEU A 100 -11.98 25.85 -20.37
CA LEU A 100 -10.61 25.43 -20.03
C LEU A 100 -10.40 25.31 -18.51
N LEU A 101 -10.92 26.24 -17.71
CA LEU A 101 -10.84 26.17 -16.25
C LEU A 101 -11.59 24.95 -15.69
N LEU A 102 -12.77 24.65 -16.21
CA LEU A 102 -13.53 23.44 -15.86
C LEU A 102 -12.75 22.17 -16.24
N GLY A 103 -12.17 22.14 -17.45
CA GLY A 103 -11.34 21.02 -17.91
C GLY A 103 -10.09 20.79 -17.07
N ILE A 104 -9.37 21.86 -16.70
CA ILE A 104 -8.18 21.80 -15.83
C ILE A 104 -8.57 21.28 -14.44
N ARG A 105 -9.68 21.76 -13.87
CA ARG A 105 -10.16 21.30 -12.55
C ARG A 105 -10.48 19.81 -12.56
N GLU A 106 -11.13 19.32 -13.60
CA GLU A 106 -11.46 17.90 -13.73
C GLU A 106 -10.21 17.04 -13.97
N LEU A 107 -9.26 17.48 -14.82
CA LEU A 107 -7.98 16.81 -15.00
C LEU A 107 -7.19 16.70 -13.69
N ASN A 108 -7.16 17.77 -12.90
CA ASN A 108 -6.55 17.78 -11.57
C ASN A 108 -7.16 16.75 -10.63
N ARG A 109 -8.50 16.67 -10.59
CA ARG A 109 -9.20 15.67 -9.79
C ARG A 109 -8.81 14.25 -10.24
N GLN A 110 -8.83 13.99 -11.54
CA GLN A 110 -8.50 12.67 -12.10
C GLN A 110 -7.05 12.25 -11.87
N VAL A 111 -6.10 13.20 -11.87
CA VAL A 111 -4.69 12.94 -11.52
C VAL A 111 -4.57 12.57 -10.04
N ASN A 112 -5.24 13.30 -9.16
CA ASN A 112 -5.24 13.02 -7.72
C ASN A 112 -5.86 11.65 -7.40
N ASP A 113 -7.00 11.34 -8.01
CA ASP A 113 -7.68 10.05 -7.84
C ASP A 113 -6.80 8.88 -8.32
N ALA A 114 -6.11 9.06 -9.45
CA ALA A 114 -5.18 8.05 -9.95
C ALA A 114 -3.95 7.87 -9.04
N HIS A 115 -3.43 8.95 -8.45
CA HIS A 115 -2.36 8.87 -7.47
C HIS A 115 -2.79 8.13 -6.19
N LEU A 116 -4.04 8.24 -5.75
CA LEU A 116 -4.56 7.45 -4.62
C LEU A 116 -4.51 5.95 -4.91
N LEU A 117 -4.88 5.53 -6.12
CA LEU A 117 -4.76 4.13 -6.55
C LEU A 117 -3.29 3.67 -6.58
N LEU A 118 -2.38 4.57 -6.97
CA LEU A 118 -0.95 4.32 -7.02
C LEU A 118 -0.26 4.28 -5.65
N ARG A 119 -0.94 4.70 -4.56
CA ARG A 119 -0.46 4.51 -3.18
C ARG A 119 -0.62 3.07 -2.69
N ARG A 120 -1.53 2.31 -3.31
CA ARG A 120 -1.82 0.91 -2.95
C ARG A 120 -1.88 -0.02 -4.16
N PRO A 121 -0.87 0.00 -5.05
CA PRO A 121 -0.91 -0.82 -6.27
C PRO A 121 -0.66 -2.29 -5.96
N TRP A 122 -0.09 -2.58 -4.78
CA TRP A 122 0.32 -3.90 -4.34
C TRP A 122 -0.66 -4.58 -3.39
N ASP A 123 -1.84 -4.00 -3.12
CA ASP A 123 -2.78 -4.61 -2.15
C ASP A 123 -3.23 -6.01 -2.58
N GLY A 124 -3.40 -6.25 -3.89
CA GLY A 124 -3.68 -7.58 -4.44
C GLY A 124 -2.51 -8.54 -4.19
N LEU A 125 -1.30 -8.16 -4.62
CA LEU A 125 -0.09 -8.95 -4.42
C LEU A 125 0.19 -9.25 -2.94
N LYS A 126 -0.05 -8.29 -2.04
CA LYS A 126 0.07 -8.49 -0.58
C LYS A 126 -0.89 -9.55 -0.06
N LYS A 127 -2.12 -9.55 -0.55
CA LYS A 127 -3.12 -10.57 -0.18
C LYS A 127 -2.67 -11.95 -0.63
N GLU A 128 -2.22 -12.08 -1.88
CA GLU A 128 -1.69 -13.33 -2.43
C GLU A 128 -0.47 -13.85 -1.66
N ILE A 129 0.48 -12.96 -1.31
CA ILE A 129 1.62 -13.30 -0.47
C ILE A 129 1.17 -13.77 0.93
N THR A 130 0.19 -13.09 1.53
CA THR A 130 -0.32 -13.45 2.86
C THR A 130 -0.98 -14.82 2.85
N GLU A 131 -1.76 -15.13 1.79
CA GLU A 131 -2.36 -16.43 1.59
C GLU A 131 -1.30 -17.51 1.36
N ALA A 132 -0.27 -17.23 0.57
CA ALA A 132 0.85 -18.15 0.35
C ALA A 132 1.67 -18.42 1.62
N MET A 133 1.79 -17.42 2.51
CA MET A 133 2.50 -17.56 3.80
C MET A 133 1.67 -18.19 4.92
N ALA A 134 0.37 -18.43 4.70
CA ALA A 134 -0.53 -18.97 5.73
C ALA A 134 -0.02 -20.28 6.38
N PRO A 135 0.58 -21.25 5.66
CA PRO A 135 1.11 -22.46 6.28
C PRO A 135 2.22 -22.18 7.31
N VAL A 136 3.14 -21.25 7.00
CA VAL A 136 4.23 -20.86 7.91
C VAL A 136 3.70 -20.13 9.13
N VAL A 137 2.74 -19.22 8.94
CA VAL A 137 2.10 -18.50 10.06
C VAL A 137 1.39 -19.50 10.98
N HIS A 138 0.63 -20.43 10.41
CA HIS A 138 -0.08 -21.44 11.18
C HIS A 138 0.86 -22.36 11.96
N ASP A 139 1.96 -22.81 11.35
CA ASP A 139 2.99 -23.61 12.04
C ASP A 139 3.61 -22.86 13.23
N ILE A 140 3.95 -21.57 13.05
CA ILE A 140 4.45 -20.72 14.14
C ILE A 140 3.41 -20.56 15.25
N GLU A 141 2.13 -20.40 14.91
CA GLU A 141 1.04 -20.33 15.88
C GLU A 141 0.92 -21.62 16.70
N LEU A 142 1.01 -22.79 16.06
CA LEU A 142 1.00 -24.09 16.74
C LEU A 142 2.19 -24.23 17.70
N GLN A 143 3.41 -23.92 17.23
CA GLN A 143 4.61 -23.96 18.08
C GLN A 143 4.49 -23.00 19.27
N ALA A 144 3.96 -21.79 19.05
CA ALA A 144 3.75 -20.83 20.13
C ALA A 144 2.73 -21.33 21.16
N GLN A 145 1.69 -22.03 20.71
CA GLN A 145 0.71 -22.66 21.60
C GLN A 145 1.35 -23.77 22.44
N GLU A 146 2.13 -24.68 21.82
CA GLU A 146 2.82 -25.76 22.52
C GLU A 146 3.81 -25.24 23.58
N ILE A 147 4.53 -24.15 23.28
CA ILE A 147 5.42 -23.49 24.24
C ILE A 147 4.61 -22.91 25.40
N THR A 148 3.47 -22.28 25.12
CA THR A 148 2.59 -21.71 26.15
C THR A 148 2.08 -22.80 27.09
N GLU A 149 1.59 -23.92 26.55
CA GLU A 149 1.14 -25.08 27.32
C GLU A 149 2.28 -25.67 28.17
N SER A 150 3.49 -25.73 27.63
CA SER A 150 4.68 -26.19 28.35
C SER A 150 5.05 -25.27 29.52
N ILE A 151 4.99 -23.95 29.33
CA ILE A 151 5.21 -22.94 30.38
C ILE A 151 4.17 -23.10 31.50
N GLU A 152 2.89 -23.28 31.16
CA GLU A 152 1.82 -23.47 32.13
C GLU A 152 1.99 -24.77 32.94
N LEU A 153 2.39 -25.87 32.28
CA LEU A 153 2.69 -27.13 32.95
C LEU A 153 3.88 -27.00 33.91
N LEU A 154 4.94 -26.29 33.51
CA LEU A 154 6.10 -26.02 34.37
C LEU A 154 5.70 -25.15 35.58
N TYR A 155 4.87 -24.14 35.38
CA TYR A 155 4.31 -23.36 36.47
C TYR A 155 3.52 -24.24 37.46
N ALA A 156 2.64 -25.11 36.97
CA ALA A 156 1.89 -26.03 37.83
C ALA A 156 2.79 -26.97 38.64
N LYS A 157 3.85 -27.52 38.03
CA LYS A 157 4.83 -28.38 38.71
C LYS A 157 5.62 -27.62 39.77
N THR A 158 6.04 -26.39 39.48
CA THR A 158 6.82 -25.56 40.42
C THR A 158 5.96 -25.10 41.60
N GLU A 159 4.71 -24.71 41.37
CA GLU A 159 3.74 -24.41 42.43
C GLU A 159 3.47 -25.64 43.32
N ALA A 160 3.29 -26.82 42.72
CA ALA A 160 3.13 -28.06 43.48
C ALA A 160 4.35 -28.35 44.37
N LEU A 161 5.56 -28.21 43.81
CA LEU A 161 6.80 -28.41 44.56
C LEU A 161 6.99 -27.38 45.66
N ARG A 162 6.65 -26.11 45.42
CA ARG A 162 6.70 -25.02 46.41
C ARG A 162 5.80 -25.27 47.61
N ARG A 163 4.63 -25.88 47.40
CA ARG A 163 3.72 -26.27 48.50
C ARG A 163 4.33 -27.35 49.41
N ILE A 164 5.23 -28.17 48.87
CA ILE A 164 5.96 -29.21 49.61
C ILE A 164 7.22 -28.62 50.25
N VAL A 165 7.99 -27.86 49.48
CA VAL A 165 9.25 -27.23 49.87
C VAL A 165 9.00 -25.74 50.10
N GLN A 166 8.63 -25.40 51.33
CA GLN A 166 8.05 -24.11 51.70
C GLN A 166 9.01 -22.91 51.65
N THR A 167 10.31 -23.12 51.39
CA THR A 167 11.30 -22.04 51.20
C THR A 167 12.48 -22.50 50.32
N GLY A 168 13.09 -21.56 49.60
CA GLY A 168 14.39 -21.76 48.94
C GLY A 168 14.38 -21.44 47.44
N PRO A 169 15.28 -22.03 46.64
CA PRO A 169 15.39 -21.74 45.20
C PRO A 169 14.09 -21.92 44.40
N ILE A 170 13.17 -22.74 44.91
CA ILE A 170 11.85 -22.99 44.29
C ILE A 170 10.96 -21.75 44.25
N ASP A 171 11.07 -20.83 45.20
CA ASP A 171 10.29 -19.59 45.21
C ASP A 171 10.68 -18.68 44.03
N GLY A 172 11.98 -18.59 43.71
CA GLY A 172 12.48 -17.82 42.58
C GLY A 172 12.05 -18.40 41.24
N VAL A 173 12.07 -19.73 41.11
CA VAL A 173 11.58 -20.42 39.90
C VAL A 173 10.06 -20.24 39.74
N TRP A 174 9.30 -20.37 40.83
CA TRP A 174 7.85 -20.14 40.80
C TRP A 174 7.49 -18.70 40.38
N GLN A 175 8.18 -17.69 40.92
CA GLN A 175 7.98 -16.29 40.54
C GLN A 175 8.28 -16.07 39.05
N LEU A 176 9.42 -16.55 38.56
CA LEU A 176 9.79 -16.44 37.15
C LEU A 176 8.76 -17.10 36.24
N MET A 177 8.31 -18.32 36.58
CA MET A 177 7.30 -19.03 35.79
C MET A 177 5.95 -18.30 35.82
N GLY A 178 5.56 -17.72 36.95
CA GLY A 178 4.36 -16.89 37.06
C GLY A 178 4.40 -15.65 36.16
N GLU A 179 5.55 -14.95 36.12
CA GLU A 179 5.75 -13.83 35.20
C GLU A 179 5.66 -14.24 33.73
N LEU A 180 6.23 -15.39 33.37
CA LEU A 180 6.14 -15.93 32.01
C LEU A 180 4.70 -16.27 31.61
N VAL A 181 3.92 -16.91 32.48
CA VAL A 181 2.49 -17.22 32.22
C VAL A 181 1.66 -15.93 32.05
N ILE A 182 1.93 -14.90 32.85
CA ILE A 182 1.24 -13.60 32.69
C ILE A 182 1.66 -12.96 31.36
N ALA A 183 2.95 -12.99 31.02
CA ALA A 183 3.47 -12.40 29.79
C ALA A 183 2.92 -13.08 28.53
N THR A 184 2.80 -14.42 28.51
CA THR A 184 2.21 -15.17 27.39
C THR A 184 0.72 -14.86 27.21
N ARG A 185 -0.02 -14.65 28.31
CA ARG A 185 -1.47 -14.36 28.28
C ARG A 185 -1.81 -12.90 27.98
N GLU A 186 -1.00 -11.95 28.44
CA GLU A 186 -1.29 -10.52 28.29
C GLU A 186 -0.82 -9.90 26.98
N SER A 187 -0.24 -10.68 26.05
CA SER A 187 0.20 -10.20 24.73
C SER A 187 0.97 -8.88 24.79
N ARG A 188 1.81 -8.69 25.82
CA ARG A 188 2.66 -7.50 25.90
C ARG A 188 3.80 -7.71 24.92
N TYR A 189 3.91 -6.82 23.93
CA TYR A 189 5.08 -6.75 23.06
C TYR A 189 6.35 -6.80 23.91
N VAL A 190 7.10 -7.89 23.78
CA VAL A 190 8.44 -7.96 24.36
C VAL A 190 9.29 -6.98 23.55
N ASN A 191 9.38 -5.74 24.02
CA ASN A 191 10.30 -4.74 23.49
C ASN A 191 11.72 -5.11 23.91
N SER A 192 12.21 -6.19 23.29
CA SER A 192 13.56 -6.68 23.46
C SER A 192 14.51 -5.78 22.67
N ARG A 193 15.41 -5.08 23.37
CA ARG A 193 16.60 -4.48 22.74
C ARG A 193 17.59 -5.55 22.24
N VAL A 194 17.36 -6.82 22.58
CA VAL A 194 18.16 -7.97 22.14
C VAL A 194 17.64 -8.43 20.78
N ARG A 195 18.51 -8.43 19.78
CA ARG A 195 18.22 -9.04 18.48
C ARG A 195 18.22 -10.56 18.65
N PHE A 196 17.08 -11.18 18.38
CA PHE A 196 17.00 -12.63 18.27
C PHE A 196 17.47 -13.07 16.87
N PRO A 197 18.14 -14.22 16.75
CA PRO A 197 18.42 -14.81 15.44
C PRO A 197 17.09 -15.08 14.73
N VAL A 198 17.01 -14.65 13.47
CA VAL A 198 15.85 -14.92 12.60
C VAL A 198 16.11 -16.22 11.85
N ASP A 199 15.06 -17.01 11.64
CA ASP A 199 15.14 -18.26 10.90
C ASP A 199 15.65 -18.05 9.46
N PRO A 200 16.81 -18.63 9.08
CA PRO A 200 17.37 -18.46 7.75
C PRO A 200 16.52 -19.06 6.63
N GLU A 201 15.72 -20.09 6.91
CA GLU A 201 14.86 -20.75 5.92
C GLU A 201 13.66 -19.85 5.55
N ILE A 202 13.07 -19.19 6.54
CA ILE A 202 12.03 -18.17 6.30
C ILE A 202 12.63 -16.96 5.56
N LEU A 203 13.83 -16.52 5.95
CA LEU A 203 14.52 -15.42 5.26
C LEU A 203 14.85 -15.74 3.80
N ALA A 204 15.06 -17.01 3.47
CA ALA A 204 15.31 -17.46 2.10
C ALA A 204 14.11 -17.31 1.16
N LEU A 205 12.93 -16.93 1.66
CA LEU A 205 11.76 -16.57 0.86
C LEU A 205 11.81 -15.11 0.35
N ASN A 206 12.56 -14.21 1.01
CA ASN A 206 12.71 -12.81 0.60
C ASN A 206 13.17 -12.58 -0.86
N PRO A 207 14.10 -13.38 -1.44
CA PRO A 207 14.52 -13.18 -2.83
C PRO A 207 13.50 -13.66 -3.88
N LEU A 208 12.33 -14.19 -3.48
CA LEU A 208 11.30 -14.59 -4.43
C LEU A 208 10.66 -13.36 -5.11
N GLU A 209 10.21 -13.56 -6.34
CA GLU A 209 9.73 -12.48 -7.22
C GLU A 209 8.58 -11.64 -6.63
N PRO A 210 7.56 -12.20 -5.95
CA PRO A 210 6.50 -11.41 -5.31
C PRO A 210 7.04 -10.38 -4.31
N PHE A 211 8.04 -10.76 -3.49
CA PHE A 211 8.66 -9.88 -2.52
C PHE A 211 9.54 -8.82 -3.18
N LYS A 212 10.35 -9.20 -4.17
CA LYS A 212 11.16 -8.25 -4.97
C LYS A 212 10.28 -7.21 -5.66
N ALA A 213 9.16 -7.64 -6.25
CA ALA A 213 8.23 -6.75 -6.95
C ALA A 213 7.60 -5.72 -6.01
N MET A 214 7.25 -6.14 -4.78
CA MET A 214 6.75 -5.23 -3.76
C MET A 214 7.85 -4.29 -3.23
N GLN A 215 9.10 -4.75 -3.15
CA GLN A 215 10.27 -3.95 -2.74
C GLN A 215 10.72 -2.93 -3.78
N ALA A 216 10.39 -3.14 -5.06
CA ALA A 216 10.53 -2.15 -6.14
C ALA A 216 9.55 -0.99 -5.90
N ARG A 217 9.87 -0.17 -4.90
CA ARG A 217 9.12 1.00 -4.44
C ARG A 217 8.80 1.92 -5.62
N ILE A 218 7.55 2.37 -5.69
CA ILE A 218 7.27 3.69 -6.23
C ILE A 218 7.92 4.67 -5.24
N PRO A 219 8.74 5.63 -5.69
CA PRO A 219 9.31 6.65 -4.80
C PRO A 219 8.21 7.22 -3.90
N ASP A 220 8.50 7.35 -2.59
CA ASP A 220 7.60 7.97 -1.61
C ASP A 220 7.23 9.43 -2.03
N GLU A 221 7.96 10.00 -2.98
CA GLU A 221 7.66 11.25 -3.71
C GLU A 221 6.60 11.02 -4.81
N ILE A 222 5.42 10.51 -4.43
CA ILE A 222 4.23 10.97 -5.14
C ILE A 222 4.00 12.38 -4.59
N ASP A 223 4.45 13.39 -5.33
CA ASP A 223 4.22 14.80 -4.99
C ASP A 223 2.82 14.94 -4.38
N THR A 224 2.78 15.35 -3.10
CA THR A 224 1.54 15.75 -2.46
C THR A 224 0.85 16.73 -3.41
N PRO A 225 -0.48 16.57 -3.66
CA PRO A 225 -1.19 17.45 -4.57
C PRO A 225 -0.85 18.90 -4.24
N ASN A 226 -0.24 19.62 -5.18
CA ASN A 226 0.14 21.01 -4.94
C ASN A 226 -1.15 21.83 -4.73
N PRO A 227 -1.44 22.34 -3.51
CA PRO A 227 -2.69 23.01 -3.22
C PRO A 227 -2.82 24.36 -3.94
N SER A 228 -1.75 24.85 -4.61
CA SER A 228 -1.83 26.04 -5.46
C SER A 228 -2.77 25.88 -6.66
N TRP A 229 -3.02 24.64 -7.10
CA TRP A 229 -3.89 24.37 -8.26
C TRP A 229 -5.38 24.39 -7.92
N LEU A 230 -5.73 24.40 -6.62
CA LEU A 230 -7.09 24.57 -6.12
C LEU A 230 -7.50 26.04 -5.96
N ARG A 231 -6.59 26.99 -6.22
CA ARG A 231 -6.84 28.44 -6.11
C ARG A 231 -7.06 29.15 -7.45
N LEU A 232 -7.37 28.40 -8.51
CA LEU A 232 -7.87 28.91 -9.79
C LEU A 232 -9.39 28.71 -9.90
#